data_AF-A0A943E3G0-F1
#
_entry.id   AF-A0A943E3G0-F1
#
_cell.length_a   1.000
_cell.length_b   1.000
_cell.length_c   1.000
_cell.angle_alpha   90.00
_cell.angle_beta   90.00
_cell.angle_gamma   90.00
#
_symmetry.space_group_name_H-M   'P 1'
#
loop_
_entity.id
_entity.type
_entity.pdbx_description
1 polymer ?
#
loop_
_entity_poly.entity_id
_entity_poly.type
_entity_poly.pdbx_seq_one_letter_code
_entity_poly.pdbx_strand_id
1 'polypeptide(L)' 'GVAGLGFDYVFVNHNDASVQLSIDIYERATNRRMSSSNVVTAPLRRNHVTEIKGRFFTTDAQGGVGVNPGFNGEYNVEIK' A
#
# COMPACT_ATOMS: atom_id res chain seq x y z
N GLY A 1 -8.88 -12.50 16.08
CA GLY A 1 -8.49 -12.45 14.66
C GLY A 1 -7.06 -11.96 14.57
N VAL A 2 -6.23 -12.57 13.72
CA VAL A 2 -4.82 -12.17 13.56
C VAL A 2 -4.74 -11.12 12.46
N ALA A 3 -4.24 -9.93 12.77
CA ALA A 3 -3.90 -8.92 11.78
C ALA A 3 -2.42 -9.06 11.41
N GLY A 4 -2.12 -9.29 10.12
CA GLY A 4 -0.75 -9.27 9.61
C GLY A 4 -0.44 -7.89 9.06
N LEU A 5 0.63 -7.27 9.52
CA LEU A 5 1.17 -6.04 8.94
C LEU A 5 2.36 -6.40 8.05
N GLY A 6 2.25 -6.11 6.76
CA GLY A 6 3.37 -6.15 5.81
C GLY A 6 3.99 -4.76 5.68
N PHE A 7 5.28 -4.70 5.38
CA PHE A 7 6.00 -3.46 5.09
C PHE A 7 6.95 -3.70 3.92
N ASP A 8 7.09 -2.68 3.08
CA ASP A 8 8.07 -2.64 1.99
C ASP A 8 9.11 -1.56 2.27
N TYR A 9 10.32 -1.76 1.75
CA TYR A 9 11.39 -0.76 1.81
C TYR A 9 11.51 -0.03 0.47
N VAL A 10 11.63 1.30 0.53
CA VAL A 10 11.87 2.14 -0.64
C VAL A 10 13.20 2.86 -0.46
N PHE A 11 14.12 2.68 -1.40
CA PHE A 11 15.37 3.45 -1.43
C PHE A 11 15.11 4.81 -2.10
N VAL A 12 15.41 5.89 -1.40
CA VAL A 12 15.30 7.26 -1.91
C VAL A 12 16.65 7.99 -1.79
N ASN A 13 16.89 8.95 -2.68
CA ASN A 13 18.07 9.81 -2.62
C ASN A 13 17.90 10.92 -1.57
N HIS A 14 18.85 11.86 -1.51
CA HIS A 14 18.86 12.94 -0.51
C HIS A 14 17.82 14.05 -0.74
N ASN A 15 16.97 13.96 -1.76
CA ASN A 15 15.95 14.97 -2.04
C ASN A 15 14.64 14.66 -1.32
N ASP A 16 13.77 15.66 -1.21
CA ASP A 16 12.39 15.44 -0.77
C ASP A 16 11.73 14.41 -1.70
N ALA A 17 11.27 13.31 -1.11
CA ALA A 17 10.63 12.21 -1.81
C ALA A 17 9.25 11.92 -1.21
N SER A 18 8.36 11.39 -2.02
CA SER A 18 7.04 10.96 -1.59
C SER A 18 6.64 9.68 -2.32
N VAL A 19 5.84 8.85 -1.65
CA VAL A 19 5.22 7.67 -2.24
C VAL A 19 3.71 7.89 -2.29
N GLN A 20 3.08 7.50 -3.39
CA GLN A 20 1.62 7.42 -3.49
C GLN A 20 1.17 6.04 -3.01
N LEU A 21 0.21 6.02 -2.10
CA LEU A 21 -0.30 4.82 -1.46
C LEU A 21 -1.82 4.77 -1.61
N SER A 22 -2.36 3.59 -1.90
CA SER A 22 -3.77 3.26 -1.70
C SER A 22 -3.87 2.04 -0.80
N ILE A 23 -4.89 1.98 0.06
CA ILE A 23 -5.11 0.89 1.00
C ILE A 23 -6.37 0.15 0.59
N ASP A 24 -6.21 -1.12 0.22
CA ASP A 24 -7.31 -2.04 -0.02
C ASP A 24 -7.43 -3.04 1.13
N ILE A 25 -8.63 -3.19 1.68
CA ILE A 25 -8.91 -4.14 2.76
C ILE A 25 -9.65 -5.33 2.17
N TYR A 26 -9.16 -6.54 2.42
CA TYR A 26 -9.77 -7.78 1.92
C TYR A 26 -10.28 -8.66 3.06
N GLU A 27 -11.43 -9.28 2.83
CA GLU A 27 -11.93 -10.40 3.64
C GLU A 27 -11.16 -11.66 3.27
N ARG A 28 -10.35 -12.20 4.20
CA ARG A 28 -9.46 -13.34 3.94
C ARG A 28 -10.19 -14.59 3.44
N ALA A 29 -11.37 -14.90 3.98
CA ALA A 29 -12.08 -16.15 3.68
C ALA A 29 -12.58 -16.22 2.24
N THR A 30 -12.98 -15.08 1.67
CA THR A 30 -13.58 -14.99 0.34
C THR A 30 -12.66 -14.29 -0.68
N ASN A 31 -11.54 -13.74 -0.21
CA ASN A 31 -10.66 -12.84 -0.96
C ASN A 31 -11.39 -11.63 -1.56
N ARG A 32 -12.50 -11.22 -0.94
CA ARG A 32 -13.34 -10.12 -1.41
C ARG A 32 -12.83 -8.79 -0.88
N ARG A 33 -12.69 -7.78 -1.75
CA ARG A 33 -12.37 -6.41 -1.34
C ARG A 33 -13.55 -5.83 -0.55
N MET A 34 -13.26 -5.36 0.65
CA MET A 34 -14.22 -4.79 1.59
C MET A 34 -14.28 -3.27 1.52
N SER A 35 -13.13 -2.64 1.30
CA SER A 35 -13.00 -1.19 1.19
C SER A 35 -11.71 -0.83 0.46
N SER A 36 -11.67 0.39 -0.05
CA SER A 36 -10.52 0.97 -0.75
C SER A 36 -10.41 2.45 -0.42
N SER A 37 -9.20 2.90 -0.07
CA SER A 37 -8.93 4.32 0.14
C SER A 37 -8.69 5.04 -1.19
N ASN A 38 -8.93 6.35 -1.21
CA ASN A 38 -8.32 7.19 -2.24
C ASN A 38 -6.79 7.12 -2.14
N VAL A 39 -6.11 7.51 -3.22
CA VAL A 39 -4.65 7.66 -3.21
C VAL A 39 -4.25 8.76 -2.22
N VAL A 40 -3.28 8.45 -1.38
CA VAL A 40 -2.66 9.36 -0.42
C VAL A 40 -1.17 9.50 -0.74
N THR A 41 -0.68 10.73 -0.82
CA THR A 41 0.75 11.01 -0.98
C THR A 41 1.40 11.08 0.40
N ALA A 42 2.28 10.12 0.71
CA ALA A 42 3.03 10.06 1.95
C ALA A 42 4.45 10.60 1.74
N PRO A 43 4.89 11.61 2.51
CA PRO A 43 6.26 12.07 2.45
C PRO A 43 7.21 11.03 3.05
N LEU A 44 8.37 10.88 2.43
CA LEU A 44 9.47 10.04 2.91
C LEU A 44 10.52 10.93 3.56
N ARG A 45 10.76 10.70 4.85
CA ARG A 45 11.70 11.47 5.68
C ARG A 45 12.63 10.48 6.38
N ARG A 46 13.95 10.67 6.25
CA ARG A 46 14.94 9.82 6.93
C ARG A 46 14.74 9.88 8.45
N ASN A 47 14.80 8.74 9.12
CA ASN A 47 14.60 8.61 10.57
C ASN A 47 13.24 9.13 11.06
N HIS A 48 12.19 9.03 10.24
CA HIS A 48 10.84 9.43 10.62
C HIS A 48 9.84 8.31 10.38
N VAL A 49 8.83 8.24 11.24
CA VAL A 49 7.65 7.39 11.06
C VAL A 49 6.51 8.28 10.58
N THR A 50 6.07 8.07 9.34
CA THR A 50 4.91 8.77 8.79
C THR A 50 3.63 8.04 9.20
N GLU A 51 2.77 8.70 10.00
CA GLU A 51 1.47 8.15 10.40
C GLU A 51 0.35 8.70 9.50
N ILE A 52 -0.44 7.82 8.86
CA ILE A 52 -1.58 8.20 8.01
C ILE A 52 -2.88 7.78 8.70
N LYS A 53 -3.80 8.73 8.89
CA LYS A 53 -5.12 8.50 9.52
C LYS A 53 -6.23 8.74 8.52
N GLY A 54 -7.24 7.88 8.51
CA GLY A 54 -8.37 7.97 7.58
C GLY A 54 -9.47 6.96 7.90
N ARG A 55 -10.62 7.10 7.22
CA ARG A 55 -11.76 6.18 7.35
C ARG A 55 -11.62 4.99 6.39
N PHE A 56 -10.62 4.15 6.62
CA PHE A 56 -10.24 3.08 5.69
C PHE A 56 -11.27 1.95 5.58
N PHE A 57 -12.07 1.71 6.61
CA PHE A 57 -13.07 0.63 6.63
C PHE A 57 -14.43 0.99 6.01
N THR A 58 -14.69 2.27 5.73
CA THR A 58 -16.02 2.75 5.29
C THR A 58 -15.99 3.48 3.95
N THR A 59 -14.86 3.43 3.25
CA THR A 59 -14.66 4.11 1.96
C THR A 59 -14.47 3.05 0.88
N ASP A 60 -15.11 3.20 -0.28
CA ASP A 60 -14.88 2.34 -1.43
C ASP A 60 -14.52 3.22 -2.63
N ALA A 61 -13.23 3.55 -2.74
CA ALA A 61 -12.70 4.27 -3.88
C ALA A 61 -12.81 3.39 -5.14
N GLN A 62 -13.35 3.98 -6.20
CA GLN A 62 -13.54 3.32 -7.50
C GLN A 62 -12.27 3.38 -8.39
N GLY A 63 -11.15 3.88 -7.89
CA GLY A 63 -9.92 4.07 -8.67
C GLY A 63 -8.64 4.04 -7.84
N GLY A 64 -7.63 3.36 -8.36
CA GLY A 64 -6.31 3.15 -7.75
C GLY A 64 -5.54 2.01 -8.43
N VAL A 65 -4.26 1.84 -8.09
CA VAL A 65 -3.50 0.64 -8.47
C VAL A 65 -4.02 -0.51 -7.60
N GLY A 66 -4.64 -1.51 -8.23
CA GLY A 66 -5.13 -2.69 -7.53
C GLY A 66 -4.00 -3.66 -7.20
N VAL A 67 -3.96 -4.14 -5.97
CA VAL A 67 -3.06 -5.24 -5.57
C VAL A 67 -3.77 -6.57 -5.82
N ASN A 68 -3.10 -7.52 -6.49
CA ASN A 68 -3.58 -8.90 -6.57
C ASN A 68 -3.03 -9.69 -5.37
N PRO A 69 -3.82 -9.93 -4.30
CA PRO A 69 -3.35 -10.64 -3.10
C PRO A 69 -3.07 -12.13 -3.34
N GLY A 70 -3.50 -12.68 -4.48
CA GLY A 70 -3.24 -14.07 -4.87
C GLY A 70 -1.95 -14.25 -5.67
N PHE A 71 -1.17 -13.20 -5.91
CA PHE A 71 0.09 -13.31 -6.65
C PHE A 71 1.19 -13.90 -5.77
N ASN A 72 1.80 -14.98 -6.27
CA ASN A 72 2.86 -15.76 -5.62
C ASN A 72 4.03 -16.04 -6.59
N GLY A 73 4.14 -15.25 -7.66
CA GLY A 73 5.29 -15.27 -8.58
C GLY A 73 6.36 -14.23 -8.22
N GLU A 74 7.38 -14.12 -9.06
CA GLU A 74 8.44 -13.10 -8.94
C GLU A 74 8.54 -12.36 -10.28
N TYR A 75 8.76 -11.04 -10.22
CA TYR A 75 9.08 -10.22 -11.39
C TYR A 75 10.53 -9.76 -11.29
N ASN A 76 11.43 -10.45 -12.00
CA ASN A 76 12.84 -10.09 -12.07
C ASN A 76 13.09 -9.15 -13.26
N VAL A 77 13.58 -7.94 -12.98
CA VAL A 77 14.01 -6.99 -14.02
C VAL A 77 15.52 -7.10 -14.18
N GLU A 78 15.98 -7.66 -15.32
CA GLU A 78 17.39 -7.61 -15.69
C GLU A 78 17.76 -6.20 -16.18
N ILE A 79 18.70 -5.56 -15.50
CA ILE A 79 19.31 -4.31 -15.97
C ILE A 79 20.53 -4.71 -16.82
N LYS A 80 20.52 -4.34 -18.10
CA LYS A 80 21.67 -4.48 -19.01
C LYS A 80 22.59 -3.28 -18.96
#